data_AF-A0A1C7LVL4-F1
#
_entry.id   AF-A0A1C7LVL4-F1
#
_cell.length_a   1.000
_cell.length_b   1.000
_cell.length_c   1.000
_cell.angle_alpha   90.00
_cell.angle_beta   90.00
_cell.angle_gamma   90.00
#
_symmetry.space_group_name_H-M   'P 1'
#
loop_
_entity.id
_entity.type
_entity.pdbx_description
1 polymer ?
#
loop_
_entity_poly.entity_id
_entity_poly.type
_entity_poly.pdbx_seq_one_letter_code
_entity_poly.pdbx_strand_id
1 'polypeptide(L)'
;MSLCSRTAAKYSNAWSRLCLKFWDHSVLLPGTRSMSRLRPPEQSFDSESLSLRKTTPPPSSHSLTIYHNPQNRVSRGILESITEVRDSPLKVGRDTLRPPKFEMIVHERVPTMEELSEIVLVSDPLDVKKFIHPNAVRTLSSSETPTNVRSLHALITRRPELVRWPITINWETAHVAVGRGTLSPLLGKLKRMHQQDCQEV
;
A
#
# COMPACT_ATOMS: atom_id res chain seq x y z
N MET A 1 -45.70 -2.95 -7.69
CA MET A 1 -44.93 -1.88 -8.36
C MET A 1 -43.47 -2.07 -7.99
N SER A 2 -42.68 -2.50 -8.98
CA SER A 2 -41.28 -2.90 -8.87
C SER A 2 -40.39 -1.70 -9.14
N LEU A 3 -39.44 -1.41 -8.24
CA LEU A 3 -38.26 -0.60 -8.51
C LEU A 3 -37.06 -1.27 -7.84
N CYS A 4 -36.67 -2.42 -8.41
CA CYS A 4 -35.35 -3.00 -8.24
C CYS A 4 -34.52 -2.58 -9.44
N SER A 5 -33.50 -1.73 -9.26
CA SER A 5 -32.36 -1.64 -10.19
C SER A 5 -31.31 -0.61 -9.77
N ARG A 6 -30.06 -1.10 -9.79
CA ARG A 6 -28.80 -0.41 -10.10
C ARG A 6 -28.14 0.38 -8.98
N THR A 7 -27.06 -0.18 -8.44
CA THR A 7 -25.71 0.42 -8.46
C THR A 7 -24.65 -0.52 -7.84
N ALA A 8 -24.36 -1.64 -8.50
CA ALA A 8 -23.23 -2.51 -8.16
C ALA A 8 -22.39 -2.74 -9.42
N ALA A 9 -21.67 -1.71 -9.88
CA ALA A 9 -20.72 -1.82 -11.00
C ALA A 9 -19.80 -0.60 -11.10
N LYS A 10 -19.01 -0.29 -10.08
CA LYS A 10 -17.80 0.54 -10.21
C LYS A 10 -16.75 -0.04 -9.26
N TYR A 11 -15.49 -0.11 -9.67
CA TYR A 11 -14.29 -0.59 -8.95
C TYR A 11 -13.63 -1.92 -9.41
N SER A 12 -14.03 -2.50 -10.55
CA SER A 12 -13.26 -3.60 -11.17
C SER A 12 -12.10 -3.18 -12.10
N ASN A 13 -11.84 -1.87 -12.30
CA ASN A 13 -11.01 -1.41 -13.43
C ASN A 13 -9.66 -0.73 -13.07
N ALA A 14 -9.19 -0.79 -11.82
CA ALA A 14 -7.91 -0.18 -11.45
C ALA A 14 -6.70 -1.08 -11.79
N TRP A 15 -6.86 -2.41 -11.78
CA TRP A 15 -5.76 -3.36 -12.01
C TRP A 15 -5.37 -3.50 -13.49
N SER A 16 -6.28 -3.26 -14.43
CA SER A 16 -6.03 -3.53 -15.86
C SER A 16 -5.41 -2.37 -16.65
N ARG A 17 -5.19 -1.19 -16.03
CA ARG A 17 -4.68 0.01 -16.74
C ARG A 17 -3.22 0.37 -16.47
N LEU A 18 -2.53 -0.34 -15.58
CA LEU A 18 -1.14 -0.04 -15.22
C LEU A 18 -0.07 -0.89 -15.95
N CYS A 19 -0.47 -1.87 -16.78
CA CYS A 19 0.48 -2.75 -17.49
C CYS A 19 0.90 -2.30 -18.90
N LEU A 20 0.56 -1.08 -19.38
CA LEU A 20 0.74 -0.73 -20.81
C LEU A 20 1.43 0.60 -21.12
N LYS A 21 2.17 1.22 -20.19
CA LYS A 21 2.83 2.52 -20.47
C LYS A 21 4.28 2.64 -20.01
N PHE A 22 5.10 1.60 -20.19
CA PHE A 22 6.53 1.72 -19.84
C PHE A 22 7.52 1.28 -20.92
N TRP A 23 7.14 1.36 -22.20
CA TRP A 23 8.10 1.13 -23.29
C TRP A 23 7.74 1.92 -24.54
N ASP A 24 7.97 3.24 -24.56
CA ASP A 24 8.26 3.92 -25.82
C ASP A 24 9.00 5.24 -25.59
N HIS A 25 10.32 5.19 -25.66
CA HIS A 25 11.14 6.35 -25.98
C HIS A 25 12.33 5.86 -26.82
N SER A 26 12.04 5.45 -28.05
CA SER A 26 13.06 5.29 -29.09
C SER A 26 13.44 6.68 -29.60
N VAL A 27 14.54 7.22 -29.08
CA VAL A 27 15.19 8.43 -29.59
C VAL A 27 15.90 8.06 -30.90
N LEU A 28 15.37 8.55 -32.03
CA LEU A 28 16.01 8.49 -33.34
C LEU A 28 17.13 9.55 -33.41
N LEU A 29 18.38 9.11 -33.52
CA LEU A 29 19.50 9.92 -34.00
C LEU A 29 19.94 9.38 -35.38
N PRO A 30 20.09 10.24 -36.40
CA PRO A 30 20.74 9.85 -37.65
C PRO A 30 22.23 10.23 -37.58
N GLY A 31 23.12 9.28 -37.89
CA GLY A 31 24.54 9.58 -37.98
C GLY A 31 25.40 8.33 -38.19
N THR A 32 25.49 7.91 -39.44
CA THR A 32 26.25 6.76 -39.92
C THR A 32 27.75 6.88 -39.68
N ARG A 33 28.36 5.83 -39.12
CA ARG A 33 29.70 5.41 -39.56
C ARG A 33 29.94 3.93 -39.26
N SER A 34 30.04 3.19 -40.36
CA SER A 34 30.57 1.84 -40.48
C SER A 34 31.89 1.68 -39.74
N MET A 35 32.06 0.57 -39.00
CA MET A 35 33.23 -0.32 -39.11
C MET A 35 33.06 -1.56 -38.22
N SER A 36 33.29 -2.71 -38.86
CA SER A 36 33.87 -3.94 -38.32
C SER A 36 33.07 -4.77 -37.31
N ARG A 37 32.54 -5.87 -37.87
CA ARG A 37 32.02 -7.07 -37.24
C ARG A 37 32.94 -7.59 -36.12
N LEU A 38 32.46 -7.55 -34.89
CA LEU A 38 32.84 -8.50 -33.85
C LEU A 38 31.60 -9.32 -33.52
N ARG A 39 31.68 -10.63 -33.74
CA ARG A 39 30.64 -11.60 -33.35
C ARG A 39 30.43 -11.50 -31.83
N PRO A 40 29.19 -11.32 -31.34
CA PRO A 40 28.90 -11.58 -29.95
C PRO A 40 29.01 -13.09 -29.68
N PRO A 41 29.53 -13.52 -28.52
CA PRO A 41 29.35 -14.90 -28.08
C PRO A 41 27.85 -15.12 -27.86
N GLU A 42 27.33 -16.23 -28.41
CA GLU A 42 25.99 -16.72 -28.11
C GLU A 42 25.94 -17.09 -26.63
N GLN A 43 25.58 -16.13 -25.78
CA GLN A 43 25.11 -16.43 -24.44
C GLN A 43 23.68 -16.92 -24.58
N SER A 44 23.51 -18.23 -24.45
CA SER A 44 22.24 -18.87 -24.19
C SER A 44 21.62 -18.20 -22.97
N PHE A 45 20.61 -17.38 -23.19
CA PHE A 45 19.70 -17.00 -22.12
C PHE A 45 18.87 -18.25 -21.81
N ASP A 46 19.39 -19.06 -20.89
CA ASP A 46 18.60 -20.09 -20.23
C ASP A 46 17.39 -19.38 -19.63
N SER A 47 16.25 -19.58 -20.30
CA SER A 47 14.93 -19.11 -19.89
C SER A 47 14.43 -19.91 -18.68
N GLU A 48 15.35 -20.30 -17.79
CA GLU A 48 15.05 -21.05 -16.59
C GLU A 48 14.24 -20.16 -15.64
N SER A 49 12.96 -20.50 -15.61
CA SER A 49 12.22 -20.58 -14.37
C SER A 49 11.91 -19.20 -13.76
N LEU A 50 11.01 -18.48 -14.44
CA LEU A 50 9.96 -17.71 -13.76
C LEU A 50 9.16 -18.68 -12.89
N SER A 51 9.78 -19.12 -11.80
CA SER A 51 9.13 -19.89 -10.74
C SER A 51 8.01 -18.99 -10.27
N LEU A 52 6.78 -19.45 -10.51
CA LEU A 52 5.54 -18.85 -10.00
C LEU A 52 5.83 -18.40 -8.58
N ARG A 53 6.01 -17.08 -8.39
CA ARG A 53 6.09 -16.49 -7.08
C ARG A 53 4.83 -16.95 -6.39
N LYS A 54 5.00 -17.69 -5.30
CA LYS A 54 3.96 -18.16 -4.40
C LYS A 54 3.10 -16.95 -4.08
N THR A 55 2.04 -16.78 -4.86
CA THR A 55 1.08 -15.71 -4.69
C THR A 55 0.41 -16.06 -3.38
N THR A 56 0.83 -15.37 -2.32
CA THR A 56 0.01 -15.26 -1.11
C THR A 56 -1.41 -15.01 -1.61
N PRO A 57 -2.39 -15.86 -1.25
CA PRO A 57 -3.74 -15.71 -1.75
C PRO A 57 -4.16 -14.26 -1.58
N PRO A 58 -4.83 -13.66 -2.58
CA PRO A 58 -5.26 -12.27 -2.47
C PRO A 58 -5.97 -12.15 -1.13
N PRO A 59 -5.52 -11.23 -0.26
CA PRO A 59 -6.06 -11.16 1.08
C PRO A 59 -7.56 -10.90 0.93
N SER A 60 -8.36 -11.48 1.83
CA SER A 60 -9.82 -11.46 1.70
C SER A 60 -10.31 -10.03 1.40
N SER A 61 -11.46 -9.89 0.72
CA SER A 61 -11.95 -8.59 0.24
C SER A 61 -12.13 -7.53 1.32
N HIS A 62 -11.99 -7.86 2.60
CA HIS A 62 -12.04 -6.94 3.74
C HIS A 62 -10.78 -7.06 4.62
N SER A 63 -9.60 -7.02 4.01
CA SER A 63 -8.32 -7.15 4.70
C SER A 63 -7.63 -5.81 4.94
N LEU A 64 -7.24 -5.59 6.20
CA LEU A 64 -6.45 -4.46 6.66
C LEU A 64 -5.07 -4.96 7.11
N THR A 65 -4.01 -4.52 6.43
CA THR A 65 -2.63 -4.80 6.85
C THR A 65 -2.04 -3.60 7.55
N ILE A 66 -1.40 -3.80 8.71
CA ILE A 66 -0.79 -2.76 9.53
C ILE A 66 0.68 -3.11 9.76
N TYR A 67 1.59 -2.26 9.30
CA TYR A 67 2.99 -2.29 9.70
C TYR A 67 3.20 -1.33 10.87
N HIS A 68 3.61 -1.91 11.99
CA HIS A 68 3.71 -1.26 13.29
C HIS A 68 5.17 -1.20 13.76
N ASN A 69 5.54 -0.10 14.41
CA ASN A 69 6.80 0.04 15.12
C ASN A 69 6.52 0.21 16.63
N PRO A 70 6.85 -0.79 17.49
CA PRO A 70 6.53 -0.76 18.92
C PRO A 70 7.22 0.35 19.69
N GLN A 71 8.37 0.82 19.20
CA GLN A 71 9.09 1.95 19.80
C GLN A 71 8.40 3.29 19.55
N ASN A 72 7.55 3.38 18.52
CA ASN A 72 6.82 4.59 18.18
C ASN A 72 5.49 4.67 18.95
N ARG A 73 5.40 5.62 19.90
CA ARG A 73 4.19 5.85 20.72
C ARG A 73 2.93 6.11 19.89
N VAL A 74 3.05 6.84 18.79
CA VAL A 74 1.90 7.12 17.89
C VAL A 74 1.44 5.83 17.24
N SER A 75 2.38 4.99 16.81
CA SER A 75 2.04 3.70 16.21
C SER A 75 1.30 2.78 17.17
N ARG A 76 1.70 2.72 18.44
CA ARG A 76 1.02 1.92 19.47
C ARG A 76 -0.39 2.40 19.75
N GLY A 77 -0.56 3.70 20.01
CA GLY A 77 -1.89 4.26 20.30
C GLY A 77 -2.87 4.07 19.14
N ILE A 78 -2.39 4.15 17.88
CA ILE A 78 -3.23 3.90 16.71
C ILE A 78 -3.63 2.42 16.61
N LEU A 79 -2.69 1.50 16.81
CA LEU A 79 -2.98 0.07 16.80
C LEU A 79 -4.00 -0.31 17.90
N GLU A 80 -3.84 0.25 19.09
CA GLU A 80 -4.80 0.10 20.20
C GLU A 80 -6.20 0.59 19.79
N SER A 81 -6.31 1.80 19.22
CA SER A 81 -7.60 2.34 18.77
C SER A 81 -8.25 1.51 17.65
N ILE A 82 -7.48 0.97 16.70
CA ILE A 82 -8.02 0.12 15.63
C ILE A 82 -8.49 -1.22 16.20
N THR A 83 -7.72 -1.80 17.13
CA THR A 83 -8.07 -3.04 17.81
C THR A 83 -9.33 -2.87 18.65
N GLU A 84 -9.44 -1.76 19.39
CA GLU A 84 -10.63 -1.40 20.15
C GLU A 84 -11.87 -1.32 19.24
N VAL A 85 -11.76 -0.72 18.06
CA VAL A 85 -12.89 -0.61 17.11
C VAL A 85 -13.24 -1.94 16.48
N ARG A 86 -12.27 -2.83 16.26
CA ARG A 86 -12.50 -4.18 15.73
C ARG A 86 -13.22 -5.06 16.75
N ASP A 87 -12.84 -4.95 18.02
CA ASP A 87 -13.27 -5.89 19.05
C ASP A 87 -14.45 -5.37 19.88
N SER A 88 -14.62 -4.04 19.96
CA SER A 88 -15.67 -3.42 20.77
C SER A 88 -16.96 -3.19 19.98
N PRO A 89 -18.12 -3.45 20.58
CA PRO A 89 -19.40 -3.08 20.00
C PRO A 89 -19.52 -1.56 19.90
N LEU A 90 -19.95 -1.07 18.74
CA LEU A 90 -20.09 0.37 18.50
C LEU A 90 -21.47 0.83 18.98
N LYS A 91 -21.50 1.76 19.94
CA LYS A 91 -22.75 2.43 20.35
C LYS A 91 -23.06 3.57 19.39
N VAL A 92 -24.20 3.49 18.71
CA VAL A 92 -24.70 4.57 17.85
C VAL A 92 -26.08 4.98 18.39
N GLY A 93 -26.11 6.05 19.19
CA GLY A 93 -27.33 6.47 19.88
C GLY A 93 -27.74 5.49 20.98
N ARG A 94 -28.92 4.87 20.83
CA ARG A 94 -29.43 3.82 21.75
C ARG A 94 -29.09 2.41 21.29
N ASP A 95 -28.64 2.25 20.06
CA ASP A 95 -28.38 0.95 19.46
C ASP A 95 -26.94 0.52 19.70
N THR A 96 -26.76 -0.74 20.09
CA THR A 96 -25.45 -1.38 20.24
C THR A 96 -25.24 -2.26 19.02
N LEU A 97 -24.37 -1.81 18.12
CA LEU A 97 -24.04 -2.56 16.93
C LEU A 97 -22.96 -3.59 17.26
N ARG A 98 -22.99 -4.75 16.59
CA ARG A 98 -21.93 -5.77 16.72
C ARG A 98 -20.56 -5.17 16.32
N PRO A 99 -19.43 -5.79 16.65
CA PRO A 99 -18.16 -5.33 16.12
C PRO A 99 -18.05 -5.62 14.60
N PRO A 100 -17.36 -4.78 13.82
CA PRO A 100 -17.16 -5.00 12.39
C PRO A 100 -16.27 -6.23 12.16
N LYS A 101 -16.70 -7.15 11.29
CA LYS A 101 -15.93 -8.34 10.92
C LYS A 101 -15.02 -8.01 9.73
N PHE A 102 -13.79 -7.59 10.00
CA PHE A 102 -12.76 -7.47 8.97
C PHE A 102 -11.50 -8.23 9.39
N GLU A 103 -10.76 -8.72 8.40
CA GLU A 103 -9.49 -9.39 8.63
C GLU A 103 -8.41 -8.33 8.90
N MET A 104 -7.71 -8.43 10.02
CA MET A 104 -6.64 -7.51 10.37
C MET A 104 -5.33 -8.26 10.56
N ILE A 105 -4.34 -7.93 9.73
CA ILE A 105 -3.00 -8.51 9.78
C ILE A 105 -2.03 -7.45 10.30
N VAL A 106 -1.34 -7.76 11.39
CA VAL A 106 -0.40 -6.83 12.03
C VAL A 106 1.02 -7.37 11.89
N HIS A 107 1.92 -6.54 11.39
CA HIS A 107 3.34 -6.83 11.24
C HIS A 107 4.16 -5.88 12.11
N GLU A 108 4.82 -6.43 13.12
CA GLU A 108 5.75 -5.69 13.99
C GLU A 108 7.17 -5.68 13.41
N ARG A 109 7.29 -5.32 12.14
CA ARG A 109 8.56 -5.28 11.41
C ARG A 109 8.54 -4.22 10.32
N VAL A 110 9.73 -3.90 9.83
CA VAL A 110 9.88 -3.13 8.60
C VAL A 110 9.32 -3.95 7.43
N PRO A 111 8.53 -3.34 6.52
CA PRO A 111 8.12 -4.00 5.29
C PRO A 111 9.35 -4.42 4.48
N THR A 112 9.30 -5.58 3.86
CA THR A 112 10.33 -6.00 2.88
C THR A 112 10.35 -5.06 1.69
N MET A 113 11.40 -5.14 0.86
CA MET A 113 11.52 -4.32 -0.35
C MET A 113 10.34 -4.54 -1.29
N GLU A 114 9.90 -5.78 -1.43
CA GLU A 114 8.79 -6.20 -2.27
C GLU A 114 7.47 -5.63 -1.74
N GLU A 115 7.18 -5.83 -0.45
CA GLU A 115 5.97 -5.29 0.19
C GLU A 115 5.95 -3.76 0.13
N LEU A 116 7.08 -3.09 0.38
CA LEU A 116 7.15 -1.64 0.30
C LEU A 116 6.92 -1.14 -1.13
N SER A 117 7.38 -1.88 -2.14
CA SER A 117 7.13 -1.56 -3.55
C SER A 117 5.64 -1.65 -3.87
N GLU A 118 4.95 -2.69 -3.40
CA GLU A 118 3.50 -2.83 -3.54
C GLU A 118 2.74 -1.71 -2.82
N ILE A 119 3.14 -1.36 -1.60
CA ILE A 119 2.54 -0.27 -0.82
C ILE A 119 2.67 1.07 -1.56
N VAL A 120 3.84 1.35 -2.11
CA VAL A 120 4.09 2.58 -2.88
C VAL A 120 3.26 2.58 -4.17
N LEU A 121 3.17 1.44 -4.86
CA LEU A 121 2.36 1.28 -6.07
C LEU A 121 0.86 1.50 -5.82
N VAL A 122 0.32 0.93 -4.74
CA VAL A 122 -1.09 1.05 -4.36
C VAL A 122 -1.45 2.49 -3.97
N SER A 123 -0.50 3.22 -3.40
CA SER A 123 -0.76 4.53 -2.81
C SER A 123 -0.62 5.69 -3.80
N ASP A 124 0.62 6.00 -4.16
CA ASP A 124 1.02 6.96 -5.20
C ASP A 124 2.51 6.72 -5.43
N PRO A 125 2.92 6.21 -6.60
CA PRO A 125 4.32 5.92 -6.89
C PRO A 125 5.21 7.16 -6.94
N LEU A 126 4.63 8.36 -7.12
CA LEU A 126 5.37 9.62 -7.20
C LEU A 126 5.62 10.26 -5.83
N ASP A 127 4.87 9.87 -4.80
CA ASP A 127 4.96 10.45 -3.46
C ASP A 127 5.53 9.46 -2.43
N VAL A 128 6.80 9.14 -2.58
CA VAL A 128 7.60 8.36 -1.62
C VAL A 128 7.86 9.17 -0.33
N LYS A 129 7.80 10.50 -0.40
CA LYS A 129 8.11 11.39 0.73
C LYS A 129 7.01 11.39 1.79
N LYS A 130 5.76 11.02 1.45
CA LYS A 130 4.66 10.90 2.44
C LYS A 130 4.93 9.93 3.58
N PHE A 131 5.84 8.97 3.38
CA PHE A 131 6.24 8.01 4.41
C PHE A 131 7.21 8.61 5.44
N ILE A 132 7.77 9.79 5.20
CA ILE A 132 8.72 10.45 6.08
C ILE A 132 8.00 11.44 7.00
N HIS A 133 8.46 11.58 8.22
CA HIS A 133 7.95 12.58 9.15
C HIS A 133 8.29 14.00 8.64
N PRO A 134 7.35 14.96 8.61
CA PRO A 134 7.62 16.32 8.12
C PRO A 134 8.81 16.99 8.83
N ASN A 135 8.97 16.74 10.13
CA ASN A 135 10.13 17.25 10.89
C ASN A 135 11.46 16.60 10.48
N ALA A 136 11.42 15.32 10.06
CA ALA A 136 12.61 14.62 9.58
C ALA A 136 13.07 15.12 8.20
N VAL A 137 12.13 15.60 7.36
CA VAL A 137 12.48 16.21 6.05
C VAL A 137 13.40 17.42 6.22
N ARG A 138 13.31 18.15 7.34
CA ARG A 138 14.17 19.30 7.63
C ARG A 138 15.57 18.92 8.09
N THR A 139 15.72 17.74 8.69
CA THR A 139 17.00 17.25 9.20
C THR A 139 17.76 16.41 8.18
N LEU A 140 17.05 15.82 7.21
CA LEU A 140 17.64 15.02 6.16
C LEU A 140 18.36 15.92 5.16
N SER A 141 19.58 15.53 4.80
CA SER A 141 20.27 16.15 3.67
C SER A 141 19.54 15.83 2.36
N SER A 142 19.74 16.64 1.32
CA SER A 142 19.14 16.37 0.00
C SER A 142 19.50 14.99 -0.56
N SER A 143 20.70 14.48 -0.23
CA SER A 143 21.17 13.14 -0.58
C SER A 143 20.54 12.00 0.23
N GLU A 144 20.03 12.27 1.43
CA GLU A 144 19.37 11.29 2.29
C GLU A 144 17.85 11.26 2.09
N THR A 145 17.30 12.22 1.35
CA THR A 145 15.87 12.26 1.04
C THR A 145 15.55 11.17 0.02
N PRO A 146 14.69 10.18 0.36
CA PRO A 146 14.40 9.08 -0.53
C PRO A 146 13.59 9.56 -1.73
N THR A 147 14.05 9.17 -2.91
CA THR A 147 13.42 9.48 -4.21
C THR A 147 12.79 8.24 -4.85
N ASN A 148 13.04 7.06 -4.29
CA ASN A 148 12.56 5.78 -4.79
C ASN A 148 12.38 4.78 -3.64
N VAL A 149 11.71 3.66 -3.92
CA VAL A 149 11.40 2.63 -2.91
C VAL A 149 12.67 2.09 -2.23
N ARG A 150 13.75 1.88 -2.99
CA ARG A 150 15.01 1.35 -2.47
C ARG A 150 15.65 2.27 -1.43
N SER A 151 15.71 3.57 -1.73
CA SER A 151 16.21 4.59 -0.80
C SER A 151 15.29 4.75 0.40
N LEU A 152 13.96 4.65 0.22
CA LEU A 152 13.01 4.63 1.33
C LEU A 152 13.21 3.42 2.23
N HIS A 153 13.33 2.21 1.68
CA HIS A 153 13.56 0.99 2.45
C HIS A 153 14.88 1.08 3.24
N ALA A 154 15.95 1.57 2.60
CA ALA A 154 17.23 1.80 3.28
C ALA A 154 17.08 2.81 4.43
N LEU A 155 16.31 3.89 4.23
CA LEU A 155 16.03 4.87 5.27
C LEU A 155 15.22 4.26 6.43
N ILE A 156 14.15 3.52 6.15
CA ILE A 156 13.31 2.87 7.16
C ILE A 156 14.14 1.88 8.00
N THR A 157 15.02 1.12 7.35
CA THR A 157 15.87 0.14 8.02
C THR A 157 16.91 0.81 8.92
N ARG A 158 17.52 1.91 8.47
CA ARG A 158 18.61 2.58 9.18
C ARG A 158 18.14 3.54 10.27
N ARG A 159 17.04 4.26 10.02
CA ARG A 159 16.49 5.34 10.87
C ARG A 159 14.96 5.26 10.94
N PRO A 160 14.39 4.21 11.56
CA PRO A 160 12.94 3.99 11.61
C PRO A 160 12.17 5.12 12.31
N GLU A 161 12.82 5.92 13.17
CA GLU A 161 12.25 7.07 13.86
C GLU A 161 11.89 8.24 12.93
N LEU A 162 12.52 8.32 11.76
CA LEU A 162 12.26 9.37 10.77
C LEU A 162 11.03 9.09 9.90
N VAL A 163 10.49 7.87 9.99
CA VAL A 163 9.37 7.38 9.20
C VAL A 163 8.08 7.59 9.97
N ARG A 164 7.00 7.88 9.25
CA ARG A 164 5.66 7.98 9.84
C ARG A 164 5.12 6.57 10.09
N TRP A 165 4.78 6.28 11.34
CA TRP A 165 4.20 5.02 11.76
C TRP A 165 2.81 5.22 12.37
N PRO A 166 1.87 4.27 12.21
CA PRO A 166 1.98 3.03 11.44
C PRO A 166 1.81 3.29 9.92
N ILE A 167 2.09 2.27 9.11
CA ILE A 167 1.68 2.21 7.69
C ILE A 167 0.52 1.23 7.63
N THR A 168 -0.67 1.68 7.21
CA THR A 168 -1.84 0.81 7.05
C THR A 168 -2.27 0.74 5.60
N ILE A 169 -2.67 -0.45 5.16
CA ILE A 169 -3.14 -0.71 3.81
C ILE A 169 -4.51 -1.36 3.92
N ASN A 170 -5.52 -0.69 3.38
CA ASN A 170 -6.82 -1.28 3.14
C ASN A 170 -6.82 -1.82 1.71
N TRP A 171 -6.74 -3.14 1.56
CA TRP A 171 -6.63 -3.80 0.26
C TRP A 171 -7.91 -3.74 -0.56
N GLU A 172 -9.06 -3.73 0.11
CA GLU A 172 -10.38 -3.57 -0.52
C GLU A 172 -10.43 -2.31 -1.37
N THR A 173 -9.84 -1.22 -0.88
CA THR A 173 -9.99 0.10 -1.48
C THR A 173 -8.71 0.72 -1.96
N ALA A 174 -7.65 -0.09 -2.02
CA ALA A 174 -6.33 0.33 -2.46
C ALA A 174 -5.88 1.63 -1.74
N HIS A 175 -6.24 1.79 -0.47
CA HIS A 175 -5.96 3.01 0.28
C HIS A 175 -4.86 2.75 1.29
N VAL A 176 -3.77 3.50 1.16
CA VAL A 176 -2.66 3.49 2.11
C VAL A 176 -2.69 4.76 2.93
N ALA A 177 -2.65 4.59 4.25
CA ALA A 177 -2.54 5.69 5.17
C ALA A 177 -1.32 5.52 6.08
N VAL A 178 -0.72 6.65 6.45
CA VAL A 178 0.56 6.68 7.16
C VAL A 178 0.51 7.66 8.33
N GLY A 179 0.94 7.23 9.52
CA GLY A 179 1.03 8.10 10.69
C GLY A 179 -0.32 8.39 11.36
N ARG A 180 -0.57 9.64 11.79
CA ARG A 180 -1.84 10.02 12.45
C ARG A 180 -3.03 10.19 11.51
N GLY A 181 -2.79 10.50 10.23
CA GLY A 181 -3.85 10.66 9.22
C GLY A 181 -4.63 9.37 8.92
N THR A 182 -4.18 8.26 9.48
CA THR A 182 -4.65 6.90 9.30
C THR A 182 -5.96 6.60 10.01
N LEU A 183 -6.19 7.19 11.19
CA LEU A 183 -7.32 6.86 12.04
C LEU A 183 -8.65 7.34 11.46
N SER A 184 -8.80 8.64 11.22
CA SER A 184 -10.12 9.22 10.93
C SER A 184 -10.80 8.65 9.67
N PRO A 185 -10.11 8.51 8.52
CA PRO A 185 -10.73 7.95 7.32
C PRO A 185 -11.06 6.46 7.48
N LEU A 186 -10.18 5.72 8.15
CA LEU A 186 -10.32 4.29 8.38
C LEU A 186 -11.49 4.01 9.33
N LEU A 187 -11.56 4.71 10.45
CA LEU A 187 -12.67 4.62 11.40
C LEU A 187 -14.00 5.03 10.77
N GLY A 188 -14.02 6.13 10.01
CA GLY A 188 -15.23 6.55 9.30
C GLY A 188 -15.74 5.49 8.32
N LYS A 189 -14.82 4.74 7.70
CA LYS A 189 -15.17 3.67 6.77
C LYS A 189 -15.63 2.40 7.48
N LEU A 190 -14.91 1.95 8.50
CA LEU A 190 -15.30 0.79 9.32
C LEU A 190 -16.70 0.99 9.92
N LYS A 191 -17.01 2.21 10.38
CA LYS A 191 -18.36 2.56 10.86
C LYS A 191 -19.44 2.46 9.77
N ARG A 192 -19.13 2.81 8.52
CA ARG A 192 -20.08 2.71 7.39
C ARG A 192 -20.33 1.28 6.95
N MET A 193 -19.27 0.46 6.89
CA MET A 193 -19.42 -0.98 6.64
C MET A 193 -20.37 -1.60 7.67
N HIS A 194 -20.23 -1.18 8.93
CA HIS A 194 -21.11 -1.60 10.00
C HIS A 194 -22.60 -1.25 9.78
N GLN A 195 -22.89 -0.08 9.22
CA GLN A 195 -24.26 0.34 8.94
C GLN A 195 -24.88 -0.41 7.76
N GLN A 196 -24.08 -0.82 6.77
CA GLN A 196 -24.57 -1.55 5.60
C GLN A 196 -24.96 -2.99 5.95
N ASP A 197 -24.14 -3.69 6.73
CA ASP A 197 -24.43 -5.07 7.17
C ASP A 197 -25.71 -5.19 8.02
N CYS A 198 -26.10 -4.10 8.70
CA CYS A 198 -27.34 -4.07 9.49
C CYS A 198 -28.61 -3.78 8.67
N GLN A 199 -28.50 -3.31 7.42
CA GLN A 199 -29.66 -3.02 6.57
C GLN A 199 -30.09 -4.19 5.68
N GLU A 200 -29.27 -5.23 5.53
CA GLU A 200 -29.57 -6.42 4.72
C GLU A 200 -30.25 -7.56 5.52
N VAL A 201 -30.65 -7.32 6.78
CA VAL A 201 -31.38 -8.27 7.63
C VAL A 201 -32.82 -7.83 7.80
#